data_AF-A0A423UBR7-F1
#
_entry.id   AF-A0A423UBR7-F1
#
_cell.length_a   1.000
_cell.length_b   1.000
_cell.length_c   1.000
_cell.angle_alpha   90.00
_cell.angle_beta   90.00
_cell.angle_gamma   90.00
#
_symmetry.space_group_name_H-M   'P 1'
#
loop_
_entity.id
_entity.type
_entity.pdbx_description
1 polymer ?
#
loop_
_entity_poly.entity_id
_entity_poly.type
_entity_poly.pdbx_seq_one_letter_code
_entity_poly.pdbx_strand_id
1 'polypeptide(L)'
;MARLNGRSQRAASMAALGLVAASALLAGCGEPSAVPMDDEYAGSGDESSSAASSGASDSSSSAASGSEASSSKTDSGRYKDGTYAVKGEYGPVGEDTIDVSVTVSSGLVSDVQVVGHPFTTISKKHQDAFIKAIPGVVKGKALKTLKVDKVAGASWTSEAFNKALEVAREQASE
;
A
#
# COMPACT_ATOMS: atom_id res chain seq x y z
N MET A 1 -5.58 -40.02 -35.12
CA MET A 1 -4.24 -39.42 -34.86
C MET A 1 -3.75 -38.84 -36.19
N ALA A 2 -3.18 -37.64 -36.35
CA ALA A 2 -2.56 -36.68 -35.44
C ALA A 2 -2.73 -35.23 -35.98
N ARG A 3 -2.29 -34.27 -35.16
CA ARG A 3 -2.80 -32.91 -34.98
C ARG A 3 -2.39 -31.86 -36.03
N LEU A 4 -3.30 -30.90 -36.21
CA LEU A 4 -3.17 -29.64 -36.93
C LEU A 4 -2.50 -28.56 -36.04
N ASN A 5 -1.75 -27.66 -36.69
CA ASN A 5 -1.43 -26.26 -36.32
C ASN A 5 -0.68 -25.99 -35.00
N GLY A 6 0.24 -25.03 -34.91
CA GLY A 6 0.60 -23.93 -35.79
C GLY A 6 1.52 -23.03 -34.97
N ARG A 7 2.60 -22.56 -35.60
CA ARG A 7 3.72 -21.86 -34.98
C ARG A 7 3.29 -20.59 -34.23
N SER A 8 3.71 -20.54 -32.97
CA SER A 8 4.26 -19.39 -32.25
C SER A 8 4.18 -18.03 -32.97
N GLN A 9 3.28 -17.16 -32.51
CA GLN A 9 3.35 -15.72 -32.75
C GLN A 9 3.49 -15.01 -31.41
N ARG A 10 4.74 -14.64 -31.07
CA ARG A 10 5.03 -13.61 -30.08
C ARG A 10 5.08 -12.29 -30.84
N ALA A 11 4.01 -11.51 -30.76
CA ALA A 11 4.01 -10.14 -31.24
C ALA A 11 4.63 -9.25 -30.16
N ALA A 12 5.88 -8.84 -30.38
CA ALA A 12 6.50 -7.74 -29.65
C ALA A 12 6.48 -6.53 -30.59
N SER A 13 5.69 -5.51 -30.24
CA SER A 13 5.71 -4.21 -30.91
C SER A 13 6.29 -3.21 -29.93
N MET A 14 7.51 -2.74 -30.23
CA MET A 14 8.12 -1.57 -29.61
C MET A 14 7.60 -0.31 -30.30
N ALA A 15 7.28 0.72 -29.51
CA ALA A 15 7.30 2.11 -29.96
C ALA A 15 7.65 3.02 -28.77
N ALA A 16 8.86 3.57 -28.82
CA ALA A 16 9.32 4.71 -28.01
C ALA A 16 8.92 6.04 -28.69
N LEU A 17 8.98 7.16 -27.96
CA LEU A 17 8.96 8.62 -28.33
C LEU A 17 8.01 9.35 -27.35
N GLY A 18 8.35 10.39 -26.57
CA GLY A 18 9.55 11.18 -26.37
C GLY A 18 9.36 12.12 -25.15
N LEU A 19 10.48 12.60 -24.59
CA LEU A 19 10.62 13.57 -23.51
C LEU A 19 10.47 15.01 -24.03
N VAL A 20 9.84 15.94 -23.27
CA VAL A 20 10.40 17.27 -22.90
C VAL A 20 9.63 17.81 -21.68
N ALA A 21 10.37 18.17 -20.63
CA ALA A 21 9.91 18.93 -19.47
C ALA A 21 10.29 20.41 -19.61
N ALA A 22 9.40 21.33 -19.19
CA ALA A 22 9.77 22.71 -18.83
C ALA A 22 8.63 23.37 -18.02
N SER A 23 8.82 23.54 -16.71
CA SER A 23 8.10 24.57 -15.94
C SER A 23 9.06 25.22 -14.95
N ALA A 24 9.03 26.56 -15.00
CA ALA A 24 10.01 27.47 -14.45
C ALA A 24 9.88 27.66 -12.93
N LEU A 25 10.99 28.08 -12.34
CA LEU A 25 11.18 28.40 -10.93
C LEU A 25 10.66 29.81 -10.58
N LEU A 26 10.36 30.00 -9.28
CA LEU A 26 10.75 31.15 -8.44
C LEU A 26 9.73 32.29 -8.15
N ALA A 27 9.07 32.20 -6.99
CA ALA A 27 8.84 33.28 -6.00
C ALA A 27 8.11 32.62 -4.81
N GLY A 28 8.41 32.80 -3.53
CA GLY A 28 9.15 33.84 -2.83
C GLY A 28 8.40 34.13 -1.52
N CYS A 29 9.05 33.85 -0.39
CA CYS A 29 8.78 34.27 1.00
C CYS A 29 7.37 34.09 1.61
N GLY A 30 7.26 33.11 2.52
CA GLY A 30 6.24 33.06 3.58
C GLY A 30 6.95 32.87 4.92
N GLU A 31 6.95 33.93 5.72
CA GLU A 31 7.58 34.09 7.04
C GLU A 31 6.95 33.14 8.08
N PRO A 32 7.71 32.43 8.93
CA PRO A 32 7.14 31.76 10.09
C PRO A 32 6.87 32.81 11.18
N SER A 33 5.59 33.15 11.36
CA SER A 33 5.13 33.88 12.54
C SER A 33 5.37 33.01 13.78
N ALA A 34 6.42 33.32 14.52
CA ALA A 34 6.67 32.80 15.84
C ALA A 34 5.58 33.33 16.77
N VAL A 35 4.62 32.46 17.13
CA VAL A 35 3.78 32.70 18.29
C VAL A 35 4.61 32.40 19.54
N PRO A 36 4.80 33.37 20.47
CA PRO A 36 5.37 33.07 21.78
C PRO A 36 4.42 32.13 22.50
N MET A 37 4.94 31.00 23.01
CA MET A 37 4.24 30.28 24.07
C MET A 37 4.40 31.11 25.34
N ASP A 38 3.32 31.78 25.74
CA ASP A 38 3.22 32.36 27.07
C ASP A 38 3.22 31.23 28.11
N ASP A 39 4.21 31.30 28.99
CA ASP A 39 4.30 30.59 30.25
C ASP A 39 3.06 30.82 31.11
N GLU A 40 2.28 29.78 31.37
CA GLU A 40 1.51 29.68 32.62
C GLU A 40 1.65 28.28 33.21
N TYR A 41 2.86 28.07 33.72
CA TYR A 41 3.10 27.18 34.84
C TYR A 41 2.44 27.76 36.09
N ALA A 42 1.23 27.28 36.42
CA ALA A 42 0.60 27.50 37.71
C ALA A 42 0.23 26.17 38.36
N GLY A 43 1.14 25.72 39.23
CA GLY A 43 0.88 25.12 40.54
C GLY A 43 -0.30 24.16 40.69
N SER A 44 0.03 22.89 40.81
CA SER A 44 -0.82 21.86 41.42
C SER A 44 -1.23 22.24 42.84
N GLY A 45 -2.54 22.27 43.09
CA GLY A 45 -3.15 22.36 44.40
C GLY A 45 -4.27 21.32 44.52
N ASP A 46 -3.95 20.26 45.25
CA ASP A 46 -4.80 19.47 46.15
C ASP A 46 -6.11 18.80 45.68
N GLU A 47 -6.07 17.47 45.84
CA GLU A 47 -7.05 16.61 46.53
C GLU A 47 -8.32 16.09 45.79
N SER A 48 -8.40 14.74 45.83
CA SER A 48 -9.59 13.88 45.90
C SER A 48 -10.36 13.45 44.62
N SER A 49 -10.13 12.17 44.31
CA SER A 49 -11.14 11.08 44.31
C SER A 49 -12.17 10.94 43.17
N SER A 50 -12.07 9.77 42.53
CA SER A 50 -13.18 8.91 42.04
C SER A 50 -13.73 9.08 40.61
N ALA A 51 -13.26 8.15 39.76
CA ALA A 51 -14.02 7.22 38.92
C ALA A 51 -15.02 7.68 37.84
N ALA A 52 -14.76 7.10 36.65
CA ALA A 52 -15.66 6.65 35.59
C ALA A 52 -16.27 7.69 34.63
N SER A 53 -15.85 7.65 33.36
CA SER A 53 -16.60 6.99 32.26
C SER A 53 -16.10 7.43 30.88
N SER A 54 -16.00 6.43 30.00
CA SER A 54 -16.15 6.43 28.54
C SER A 54 -16.40 7.74 27.78
N GLY A 55 -15.71 7.86 26.63
CA GLY A 55 -16.38 8.26 25.39
C GLY A 55 -15.66 9.29 24.51
N ALA A 56 -15.32 8.82 23.31
CA ALA A 56 -15.23 9.56 22.04
C ALA A 56 -14.20 10.71 21.92
N SER A 57 -13.14 10.44 21.16
CA SER A 57 -12.36 11.47 20.47
C SER A 57 -12.71 11.39 18.99
N ASP A 58 -13.45 12.38 18.50
CA ASP A 58 -13.79 12.55 17.09
C ASP A 58 -12.91 13.67 16.50
N SER A 59 -12.21 13.31 15.42
CA SER A 59 -11.89 14.10 14.22
C SER A 59 -11.16 15.45 14.38
N SER A 60 -9.89 15.54 13.93
CA SER A 60 -9.49 15.95 12.56
C SER A 60 -8.81 17.33 12.62
N SER A 61 -7.82 17.72 11.82
CA SER A 61 -7.36 17.26 10.50
C SER A 61 -5.95 17.80 10.16
N SER A 62 -5.21 16.98 9.42
CA SER A 62 -4.42 17.29 8.21
C SER A 62 -3.30 18.35 8.21
N ALA A 63 -2.08 17.87 7.98
CA ALA A 63 -1.09 18.54 7.14
C ALA A 63 -0.74 17.62 5.96
N ALA A 64 -1.03 18.09 4.75
CA ALA A 64 -0.85 17.38 3.50
C ALA A 64 0.64 17.33 3.10
N SER A 65 1.13 16.12 2.81
CA SER A 65 2.34 15.89 2.03
C SER A 65 1.95 15.06 0.82
N GLY A 66 2.26 15.55 -0.38
CA GLY A 66 1.81 15.01 -1.65
C GLY A 66 2.15 13.53 -1.83
N SER A 67 1.15 12.69 -1.66
CA SER A 67 1.05 11.40 -2.32
C SER A 67 0.02 11.57 -3.42
N GLU A 68 0.31 11.06 -4.61
CA GLU A 68 -0.65 10.88 -5.71
C GLU A 68 -2.04 10.65 -5.13
N ALA A 69 -3.01 11.48 -5.51
CA ALA A 69 -4.38 11.41 -5.02
C ALA A 69 -5.00 10.09 -5.48
N SER A 70 -4.66 8.99 -4.80
CA SER A 70 -5.54 7.85 -4.63
C SER A 70 -6.74 8.44 -3.94
N SER A 71 -7.76 8.82 -4.71
CA SER A 71 -9.07 9.12 -4.17
C SER A 71 -9.35 7.97 -3.20
N SER A 72 -9.53 8.27 -1.91
CA SER A 72 -9.82 7.26 -0.88
C SER A 72 -11.20 6.67 -1.19
N LYS A 73 -11.23 5.79 -2.18
CA LYS A 73 -12.42 5.07 -2.60
C LYS A 73 -12.60 3.99 -1.57
N THR A 74 -13.65 4.08 -0.77
CA THR A 74 -14.02 3.00 0.14
C THR A 74 -14.21 1.70 -0.64
N ASP A 75 -13.72 0.59 -0.08
CA ASP A 75 -13.95 -0.75 -0.63
C ASP A 75 -15.45 -1.03 -0.80
N SER A 76 -15.91 -1.08 -2.04
CA SER A 76 -17.31 -1.35 -2.39
C SER A 76 -17.67 -2.85 -2.30
N GLY A 77 -16.68 -3.74 -2.18
CA GLY A 77 -16.84 -5.18 -2.24
C GLY A 77 -17.17 -5.74 -3.62
N ARG A 78 -17.19 -4.89 -4.66
CA ARG A 78 -17.33 -5.21 -6.08
C ARG A 78 -16.12 -4.66 -6.80
N TYR A 79 -15.46 -5.50 -7.60
CA TYR A 79 -14.16 -5.15 -8.16
C TYR A 79 -14.20 -5.18 -9.67
N LYS A 80 -13.65 -4.13 -10.29
CA LYS A 80 -13.35 -4.09 -11.72
C LYS A 80 -12.24 -5.10 -12.02
N ASP A 81 -12.32 -5.66 -13.21
CA ASP A 81 -11.26 -6.49 -13.74
C ASP A 81 -10.10 -5.60 -14.18
N GLY A 82 -8.87 -6.02 -13.86
CA GLY A 82 -7.69 -5.20 -14.10
C GLY A 82 -6.47 -5.66 -13.32
N THR A 83 -5.38 -4.93 -13.48
CA THR A 83 -4.15 -5.13 -12.71
C THR A 83 -3.92 -3.91 -11.84
N TYR A 84 -3.79 -4.15 -10.54
CA TYR A 84 -3.65 -3.13 -9.51
C TYR A 84 -2.26 -3.26 -8.90
N ALA A 85 -1.45 -2.22 -9.06
CA ALA A 85 -0.09 -2.15 -8.53
C ALA A 85 -0.09 -1.25 -7.30
N VAL A 86 0.37 -1.80 -6.17
CA VAL A 86 0.41 -1.13 -4.88
C VAL A 86 1.76 -1.39 -4.23
N LYS A 87 2.36 -0.34 -3.68
CA LYS A 87 3.55 -0.45 -2.86
C LYS A 87 3.16 -0.74 -1.40
N GLY A 88 3.72 -1.81 -0.84
CA GLY A 88 3.66 -2.10 0.59
C GLY A 88 4.99 -1.76 1.25
N GLU A 89 4.94 -1.13 2.43
CA GLU A 89 6.13 -0.76 3.19
C GLU A 89 6.05 -1.38 4.60
N TYR A 90 7.20 -1.80 5.13
CA TYR A 90 7.30 -2.32 6.49
C TYR A 90 8.70 -2.08 7.08
N GLY A 91 8.84 -2.35 8.37
CA GLY A 91 10.03 -2.01 9.14
C GLY A 91 9.72 -0.95 10.20
N PRO A 92 10.59 -0.77 11.21
CA PRO A 92 10.42 0.25 12.24
C PRO A 92 10.26 1.66 11.67
N VAL A 93 10.88 1.92 10.51
CA VAL A 93 10.84 3.21 9.81
C VAL A 93 10.44 3.08 8.33
N GLY A 94 9.89 1.94 7.91
CA GLY A 94 9.48 1.71 6.51
C GLY A 94 10.64 1.51 5.53
N GLU A 95 11.78 0.99 5.99
CA GLU A 95 12.98 0.79 5.18
C GLU A 95 12.87 -0.35 4.15
N ASP A 96 12.06 -1.37 4.44
CA ASP A 96 11.82 -2.50 3.55
C ASP A 96 10.51 -2.28 2.78
N THR A 97 10.54 -2.50 1.48
CA THR A 97 9.34 -2.33 0.65
C THR A 97 9.09 -3.50 -0.28
N ILE A 98 7.84 -3.66 -0.70
CA ILE A 98 7.40 -4.64 -1.69
C ILE A 98 6.48 -3.96 -2.70
N ASP A 99 6.67 -4.22 -3.98
CA ASP A 99 5.70 -3.85 -5.01
C ASP A 99 4.79 -5.05 -5.27
N VAL A 100 3.50 -4.86 -5.07
CA VAL A 100 2.48 -5.89 -5.21
C VAL A 100 1.63 -5.56 -6.43
N SER A 101 1.62 -6.45 -7.42
CA SER A 101 0.73 -6.37 -8.58
C SER A 101 -0.29 -7.49 -8.52
N VAL A 102 -1.56 -7.14 -8.34
CA VAL A 102 -2.68 -8.08 -8.26
C VAL A 102 -3.51 -7.98 -9.53
N THR A 103 -3.71 -9.09 -10.22
CA THR A 103 -4.64 -9.17 -11.35
C THR A 103 -5.97 -9.75 -10.86
N VAL A 104 -7.04 -9.01 -11.14
CA VAL A 104 -8.41 -9.34 -10.75
C VAL A 104 -9.20 -9.70 -12.00
N SER A 105 -9.96 -10.78 -11.93
CA SER A 105 -10.86 -11.23 -12.98
C SER A 105 -12.12 -11.82 -12.37
N SER A 106 -13.28 -11.26 -12.69
CA SER A 106 -14.58 -11.63 -12.12
C SER A 106 -14.58 -11.63 -10.58
N GLY A 107 -13.90 -10.65 -9.96
CA GLY A 107 -13.77 -10.53 -8.50
C GLY A 107 -12.83 -11.54 -7.82
N LEU A 108 -12.15 -12.38 -8.60
CA LEU A 108 -11.14 -13.34 -8.14
C LEU A 108 -9.74 -12.86 -8.48
N VAL A 109 -8.76 -13.27 -7.68
CA VAL A 109 -7.34 -13.04 -7.95
C VAL A 109 -6.85 -14.06 -8.98
N SER A 110 -6.63 -13.62 -10.22
CA SER A 110 -6.16 -14.49 -11.30
C SER A 110 -4.63 -14.59 -11.35
N ASP A 111 -3.93 -13.55 -10.92
CA ASP A 111 -2.46 -13.55 -10.82
C ASP A 111 -1.95 -12.58 -9.75
N VAL A 112 -0.79 -12.87 -9.17
CA VAL A 112 -0.10 -11.98 -8.23
C VAL A 112 1.39 -12.04 -8.49
N GLN A 113 1.97 -10.86 -8.65
CA GLN A 113 3.41 -10.66 -8.72
C GLN A 113 3.85 -9.78 -7.56
N VAL A 114 4.95 -10.18 -6.90
CA VAL A 114 5.53 -9.41 -5.81
C VAL A 114 7.01 -9.21 -6.10
N VAL A 115 7.46 -7.96 -6.08
CA VAL A 115 8.87 -7.58 -6.20
C VAL A 115 9.32 -7.03 -4.85
N GLY A 116 10.35 -7.64 -4.27
CA GLY A 116 10.89 -7.21 -2.99
C GLY A 116 12.05 -6.22 -3.15
N HIS A 117 12.04 -5.18 -2.32
CA HIS A 117 13.13 -4.21 -2.17
C HIS A 117 13.63 -4.25 -0.72
N PRO A 118 14.50 -5.22 -0.40
CA PRO A 118 14.98 -5.41 0.97
C PRO A 118 16.11 -4.44 1.29
N PHE A 119 16.07 -3.85 2.48
CA PHE A 119 17.16 -3.05 3.04
C PHE A 119 18.25 -3.92 3.67
N THR A 120 17.87 -5.04 4.29
CA THR A 120 18.82 -5.95 4.96
C THR A 120 18.88 -7.34 4.31
N THR A 121 19.96 -8.08 4.57
CA THR A 121 20.10 -9.47 4.10
C THR A 121 19.06 -10.41 4.74
N ILE A 122 18.62 -10.11 5.97
CA ILE A 122 17.57 -10.88 6.65
C ILE A 122 16.23 -10.65 5.93
N SER A 123 15.89 -9.39 5.65
CA SER A 123 14.69 -9.01 4.91
C SER A 123 14.67 -9.68 3.53
N LYS A 124 15.80 -9.69 2.81
CA LYS A 124 15.92 -10.37 1.51
C LYS A 124 15.51 -11.85 1.57
N LYS A 125 16.02 -12.60 2.57
CA LYS A 125 15.67 -14.03 2.73
C LYS A 125 14.17 -14.23 2.95
N HIS A 126 13.55 -13.39 3.78
CA HIS A 126 12.12 -13.46 4.06
C HIS A 126 11.27 -13.05 2.85
N GLN A 127 11.64 -11.97 2.16
CA GLN A 127 10.96 -11.54 0.94
C GLN A 127 11.06 -12.60 -0.17
N ASP A 128 12.24 -13.16 -0.42
CA ASP A 128 12.44 -14.23 -1.41
C ASP A 128 11.57 -15.47 -1.11
N ALA A 129 11.47 -15.84 0.17
CA ALA A 129 10.63 -16.95 0.60
C ALA A 129 9.14 -16.63 0.44
N PHE A 130 8.73 -15.41 0.79
CA PHE A 130 7.37 -14.92 0.63
C PHE A 130 6.95 -14.89 -0.84
N ILE A 131 7.76 -14.30 -1.72
CA ILE A 131 7.50 -14.15 -3.16
C ILE A 131 7.29 -15.52 -3.83
N LYS A 132 8.06 -16.54 -3.41
CA LYS A 132 7.91 -17.90 -3.93
C LYS A 132 6.62 -18.59 -3.46
N ALA A 133 6.18 -18.30 -2.23
CA ALA A 133 5.05 -18.98 -1.61
C ALA A 133 3.70 -18.29 -1.91
N ILE A 134 3.68 -16.96 -2.02
CA ILE A 134 2.44 -16.17 -2.07
C ILE A 134 1.51 -16.53 -3.24
N PRO A 135 1.98 -16.82 -4.47
CA PRO A 135 1.06 -17.10 -5.58
C PRO A 135 0.23 -18.36 -5.32
N GLY A 136 0.79 -19.37 -4.65
CA GLY A 136 0.07 -20.59 -4.27
C GLY A 136 -0.97 -20.39 -3.18
N VAL A 137 -0.85 -19.32 -2.38
CA VAL A 137 -1.80 -19.00 -1.31
C VAL A 137 -2.96 -18.16 -1.83
N VAL A 138 -2.75 -17.29 -2.80
CA VAL A 138 -3.73 -16.25 -3.19
C VAL A 138 -4.47 -16.50 -4.49
N LYS A 139 -3.86 -17.24 -5.43
CA LYS A 139 -4.42 -17.45 -6.77
C LYS A 139 -5.74 -18.22 -6.70
N GLY A 140 -6.75 -17.70 -7.40
CA GLY A 140 -8.12 -18.24 -7.43
C GLY A 140 -9.00 -17.87 -6.24
N LYS A 141 -8.50 -17.11 -5.25
CA LYS A 141 -9.31 -16.66 -4.12
C LYS A 141 -10.05 -15.36 -4.45
N ALA A 142 -11.20 -15.16 -3.81
CA ALA A 142 -11.96 -13.92 -3.91
C ALA A 142 -11.19 -12.76 -3.27
N LEU A 143 -11.01 -11.66 -4.00
CA LEU A 143 -10.25 -10.51 -3.52
C LEU A 143 -10.85 -9.93 -2.24
N LYS A 144 -12.18 -9.95 -2.12
CA LYS A 144 -12.94 -9.38 -0.99
C LYS A 144 -12.52 -9.92 0.37
N THR A 145 -12.38 -11.24 0.47
CA THR A 145 -12.10 -11.93 1.74
C THR A 145 -10.66 -12.42 1.82
N LEU A 146 -9.82 -12.03 0.86
CA LEU A 146 -8.44 -12.50 0.78
C LEU A 146 -7.61 -11.89 1.91
N LYS A 147 -7.20 -12.71 2.86
CA LYS A 147 -6.20 -12.34 3.85
C LYS A 147 -5.21 -13.49 3.94
N VAL A 148 -3.93 -13.15 4.03
CA VAL A 148 -2.89 -14.15 4.24
C VAL A 148 -2.39 -14.06 5.67
N ASP A 149 -2.17 -15.22 6.28
CA ASP A 149 -1.45 -15.33 7.53
C ASP A 149 0.05 -15.18 7.28
N LYS A 150 0.86 -15.58 8.27
CA LYS A 150 2.31 -15.65 8.13
C LYS A 150 2.71 -16.65 7.04
N VAL A 151 3.12 -16.13 5.88
CA VAL A 151 3.62 -16.94 4.77
C VAL A 151 5.14 -17.12 4.90
N ALA A 152 5.61 -18.37 4.86
CA ALA A 152 7.04 -18.72 4.89
C ALA A 152 7.85 -18.07 6.03
N GLY A 153 7.22 -17.82 7.18
CA GLY A 153 7.86 -17.16 8.33
C GLY A 153 8.02 -15.63 8.20
N ALA A 154 7.63 -15.03 7.07
CA ALA A 154 7.76 -13.60 6.79
C ALA A 154 6.54 -12.82 7.29
N SER A 155 6.42 -12.64 8.60
CA SER A 155 5.24 -12.00 9.22
C SER A 155 5.04 -10.56 8.73
N TRP A 156 6.09 -9.74 8.79
CA TRP A 156 6.01 -8.33 8.40
C TRP A 156 5.73 -8.14 6.91
N THR A 157 6.33 -8.97 6.05
CA THR A 157 6.03 -8.96 4.61
C THR A 157 4.59 -9.38 4.35
N SER A 158 4.05 -10.35 5.10
CA SER A 158 2.65 -10.77 4.98
C SER A 158 1.68 -9.66 5.43
N GLU A 159 2.02 -8.92 6.47
CA GLU A 159 1.25 -7.75 6.92
C GLU A 159 1.26 -6.62 5.88
N ALA A 160 2.43 -6.29 5.34
CA ALA A 160 2.56 -5.29 4.27
C ALA A 160 1.75 -5.69 3.02
N PHE A 161 1.76 -6.98 2.67
CA PHE A 161 0.97 -7.50 1.55
C PHE A 161 -0.54 -7.39 1.82
N ASN A 162 -1.01 -7.69 3.04
CA ASN A 162 -2.43 -7.52 3.39
C ASN A 162 -2.86 -6.04 3.30
N LYS A 163 -2.03 -5.09 3.75
CA LYS A 163 -2.29 -3.66 3.56
C LYS A 163 -2.33 -3.28 2.08
N ALA A 164 -1.42 -3.84 1.27
CA ALA A 164 -1.44 -3.63 -0.16
C ALA A 164 -2.72 -4.18 -0.82
N LEU A 165 -3.26 -5.31 -0.33
CA LEU A 165 -4.56 -5.83 -0.78
C LEU A 165 -5.72 -4.91 -0.42
N GLU A 166 -5.70 -4.27 0.75
CA GLU A 166 -6.72 -3.29 1.15
C GLU A 166 -6.76 -2.13 0.16
N VAL A 167 -5.61 -1.52 -0.14
CA VAL A 167 -5.50 -0.45 -1.14
C VAL A 167 -5.89 -0.95 -2.54
N ALA A 168 -5.51 -2.18 -2.91
CA ALA A 168 -5.90 -2.74 -4.20
C ALA A 168 -7.42 -2.91 -4.32
N ARG A 169 -8.13 -3.25 -3.24
CA ARG A 169 -9.61 -3.30 -3.22
C ARG A 169 -10.24 -1.93 -3.40
N GLU A 170 -9.70 -0.93 -2.75
CA GLU A 170 -10.13 0.46 -2.88
C GLU A 170 -9.95 0.96 -4.33
N GLN A 171 -8.79 0.69 -4.92
CA GLN A 171 -8.50 1.03 -6.32
C GLN A 171 -9.36 0.25 -7.31
N ALA A 172 -9.65 -1.02 -7.01
CA ALA A 172 -10.47 -1.88 -7.84
C ALA A 172 -11.97 -1.65 -7.69
N SER A 173 -12.40 -0.87 -6.69
CA SER A 173 -13.82 -0.68 -6.40
C SER A 173 -14.60 -0.05 -7.55
N GLU A 174 -15.82 -0.54 -7.76
CA GLU A 174 -16.69 -0.14 -8.87
C GLU A 174 -17.25 1.28 -8.80
#